data_AF-A0AAW6X012-F1
#
_entry.id   AF-A0AAW6X012-F1
#
_cell.length_a   1.000
_cell.length_b   1.000
_cell.length_c   1.000
_cell.angle_alpha   90.00
_cell.angle_beta   90.00
_cell.angle_gamma   90.00
#
_symmetry.space_group_name_H-M   'P 1'
#
loop_
_entity.id
_entity.type
_entity.pdbx_description
1 polymer ?
#
loop_
_entity_poly.entity_id
_entity_poly.type
_entity_poly.pdbx_seq_one_letter_code
_entity_poly.pdbx_strand_id
1 'polypeptide(L)'
;MPRAQKGTAILFEGQMRPSFVVEAARAARADDYRLILIDCDDATRTHRLSAGRGQPELADANMMNGAAYLRREAQTSGLEILDTSHLSLKQSGDTVLKYLLD
;
A
#
# COMPACT_ATOMS: atom_id res chain seq x y z
N MET A 1 22.30 -10.03 3.43
CA MET A 1 20.84 -9.88 3.66
C MET A 1 20.61 -9.88 5.17
N PRO A 2 20.06 -8.81 5.76
CA PRO A 2 19.68 -8.84 7.16
C PRO A 2 18.72 -10.00 7.41
N ARG A 3 19.05 -10.87 8.38
CA ARG A 3 18.16 -11.93 8.82
C ARG A 3 17.19 -11.32 9.83
N ALA A 4 15.91 -11.28 9.47
CA ALA A 4 14.88 -11.01 10.47
C ALA A 4 15.00 -12.04 11.61
N GLN A 5 14.94 -11.55 12.83
CA GLN A 5 14.95 -12.42 14.01
C GLN A 5 13.53 -12.91 14.27
N LYS A 6 13.41 -14.09 14.87
CA LYS A 6 12.11 -14.63 15.28
C LYS A 6 11.44 -13.64 16.24
N GLY A 7 10.20 -13.25 15.96
CA GLY A 7 9.43 -12.30 16.77
C GLY A 7 9.60 -10.83 16.38
N THR A 8 10.31 -10.50 15.30
CA THR A 8 10.35 -9.14 14.74
C THR A 8 9.32 -9.01 13.62
N ALA A 9 8.44 -8.01 13.72
CA ALA A 9 7.53 -7.66 12.63
C ALA A 9 8.32 -7.17 11.40
N ILE A 10 7.91 -7.60 10.21
CA ILE A 10 8.56 -7.23 8.94
C ILE A 10 7.54 -6.50 8.08
N LEU A 11 7.89 -5.29 7.65
CA LEU A 11 7.13 -4.56 6.65
C LEU A 11 7.73 -4.80 5.27
N PHE A 12 6.88 -5.19 4.32
CA PHE A 12 7.23 -5.21 2.90
C PHE A 12 6.42 -4.14 2.18
N GLU A 13 7.10 -3.18 1.54
CA GLU A 13 6.46 -2.24 0.63
C GLU A 13 6.74 -2.59 -0.85
N GLY A 14 5.73 -2.39 -1.70
CA GLY A 14 5.87 -2.63 -3.12
C GLY A 14 4.61 -2.28 -3.90
N GLN A 15 4.76 -2.19 -5.23
CA GLN A 15 3.65 -2.07 -6.17
C GLN A 15 3.41 -3.43 -6.80
N MET A 16 2.34 -4.11 -6.38
CA MET A 16 2.00 -5.44 -6.87
C MET A 16 0.51 -5.70 -6.76
N ARG A 17 0.03 -6.70 -7.50
CA ARG A 17 -1.36 -7.14 -7.40
C ARG A 17 -1.58 -7.83 -6.04
N PRO A 18 -2.66 -7.50 -5.30
CA PRO A 18 -2.95 -8.15 -4.01
C PRO A 18 -2.99 -9.68 -4.11
N SER A 19 -3.53 -10.22 -5.21
CA SER A 19 -3.60 -11.67 -5.44
C SER A 19 -2.23 -12.36 -5.41
N PHE A 20 -1.19 -11.74 -5.96
CA PHE A 20 0.17 -12.30 -5.94
C PHE A 20 0.73 -12.36 -4.52
N VAL A 21 0.42 -11.38 -3.68
CA VAL A 21 0.84 -11.39 -2.27
C VAL A 21 0.13 -12.50 -1.51
N VAL A 22 -1.18 -12.65 -1.71
CA VAL A 22 -1.99 -13.71 -1.10
C VAL A 22 -1.49 -15.10 -1.52
N GLU A 23 -1.19 -15.29 -2.80
CA GLU A 23 -0.62 -16.53 -3.32
C GLU A 23 0.76 -16.82 -2.72
N ALA A 24 1.63 -15.82 -2.64
CA ALA A 24 2.95 -15.96 -2.05
C ALA A 24 2.88 -16.29 -0.54
N ALA A 25 2.00 -15.63 0.21
CA ALA A 25 1.79 -15.90 1.62
C ALA A 25 1.32 -17.34 1.85
N ARG A 26 0.36 -17.81 1.04
CA ARG A 26 -0.11 -19.21 1.06
C ARG A 26 1.02 -20.20 0.74
N ALA A 27 1.80 -19.94 -0.31
CA ALA A 27 2.92 -20.80 -0.70
C ALA A 27 4.00 -20.87 0.39
N ALA A 28 4.23 -19.76 1.09
CA ALA A 28 5.17 -19.66 2.21
C ALA A 28 4.61 -20.19 3.54
N ARG A 29 3.31 -20.54 3.60
CA ARG A 29 2.59 -20.86 4.86
C ARG A 29 2.72 -19.73 5.90
N ALA A 30 2.69 -18.50 5.40
CA ALA A 30 2.66 -17.31 6.23
C ALA A 30 1.19 -17.03 6.59
N ASP A 31 0.77 -17.53 7.75
CA ASP A 31 -0.62 -17.35 8.24
C ASP A 31 -0.78 -16.07 9.07
N ASP A 32 0.33 -15.55 9.62
CA ASP A 32 0.37 -14.34 10.45
C ASP A 32 0.92 -13.16 9.64
N TYR A 33 0.06 -12.60 8.79
CA TYR A 33 0.36 -11.39 8.03
C TYR A 33 -0.86 -10.51 7.87
N ARG A 34 -0.61 -9.21 7.70
CA ARG A 34 -1.60 -8.25 7.25
C ARG A 34 -1.18 -7.70 5.90
N LEU A 35 -2.14 -7.60 4.98
CA LEU A 35 -1.99 -6.88 3.73
C LEU A 35 -2.86 -5.64 3.80
N ILE A 36 -2.29 -4.48 3.45
CA ILE A 36 -3.00 -3.20 3.40
C ILE A 36 -2.69 -2.53 2.06
N LEU A 37 -3.69 -1.94 1.43
CA LEU A 37 -3.47 -1.05 0.29
C LEU A 37 -3.34 0.39 0.79
N ILE A 38 -2.19 1.01 0.57
CA ILE A 38 -2.01 2.44 0.79
C ILE A 38 -2.51 3.19 -0.45
N ASP A 39 -3.53 4.01 -0.29
CA ASP A 39 -4.16 4.70 -1.42
C ASP A 39 -4.55 6.15 -1.10
N CYS A 40 -4.96 6.90 -2.11
CA CYS A 40 -5.56 8.23 -2.02
C CYS A 40 -6.49 8.48 -3.22
N ASP A 41 -7.27 9.55 -3.20
CA ASP A 41 -8.04 9.99 -4.35
C ASP A 41 -7.13 10.52 -5.48
N ASP A 42 -7.71 10.64 -6.68
CA ASP A 42 -6.96 11.00 -7.89
C ASP A 42 -6.47 12.45 -7.87
N ALA A 43 -7.22 13.36 -7.24
CA ALA A 43 -6.83 14.76 -7.10
C ALA A 43 -5.59 14.90 -6.21
N THR A 44 -5.59 14.19 -5.09
CA THR A 44 -4.49 14.12 -4.13
C THR A 44 -3.28 13.43 -4.76
N ARG A 45 -3.47 12.32 -5.49
CA ARG A 45 -2.38 11.65 -6.21
C ARG A 45 -1.73 12.57 -7.23
N THR A 46 -2.55 13.25 -8.05
CA THR A 46 -2.09 14.19 -9.07
C THR A 46 -1.30 15.34 -8.47
N HIS A 47 -1.81 15.93 -7.39
CA HIS A 47 -1.14 17.00 -6.67
C HIS A 47 0.20 16.54 -6.06
N ARG A 48 0.22 15.37 -5.40
CA ARG A 48 1.44 14.80 -4.80
C ARG A 48 2.50 14.46 -5.84
N LEU A 49 2.12 13.92 -6.99
CA LEU A 49 3.05 13.62 -8.08
C LEU A 49 3.60 14.91 -8.71
N SER A 50 2.71 15.84 -9.07
CA SER A 50 3.10 17.04 -9.81
C SER A 50 3.80 18.07 -8.93
N ALA A 51 3.16 18.50 -7.84
CA ALA A 51 3.67 19.58 -6.98
C ALA A 51 4.54 19.04 -5.83
N GLY A 52 4.16 17.91 -5.25
CA GLY A 52 4.87 17.34 -4.10
C GLY A 52 6.22 16.69 -4.47
N ARG A 53 6.25 15.95 -5.58
CA ARG A 53 7.44 15.20 -6.03
C ARG A 53 8.13 15.80 -7.25
N GLY A 54 7.49 16.74 -7.95
CA GLY A 54 8.03 17.29 -9.19
C GLY A 54 8.05 16.28 -10.35
N GLN A 55 7.13 15.32 -10.35
CA GLN A 55 6.99 14.25 -11.34
C GLN A 55 5.62 14.31 -12.04
N PRO A 56 5.29 15.42 -12.73
CA PRO A 56 3.99 15.59 -13.38
C PRO A 56 3.74 14.57 -14.50
N GLU A 57 4.78 14.03 -15.12
CA GLU A 57 4.69 12.99 -16.15
C GLU A 57 4.08 11.69 -15.63
N LEU A 58 4.14 11.45 -14.31
CA LEU A 58 3.49 10.30 -13.66
C LEU A 58 2.02 10.57 -13.32
N ALA A 59 1.56 11.82 -13.40
CA ALA A 59 0.17 12.19 -13.15
C ALA A 59 -0.69 12.01 -14.41
N ASP A 60 -0.55 10.85 -15.06
CA ASP A 60 -1.24 10.51 -16.30
C ASP A 60 -2.43 9.56 -16.06
N ALA A 61 -3.19 9.31 -17.13
CA ALA A 61 -4.33 8.41 -17.08
C ALA A 61 -3.92 6.97 -16.73
N ASN A 62 -2.72 6.52 -17.12
CA ASN A 62 -2.25 5.16 -16.83
C ASN A 62 -2.04 4.96 -15.33
N MET A 63 -1.44 5.93 -14.65
CA MET A 63 -1.26 5.93 -13.20
C MET A 63 -2.61 5.90 -12.47
N MET A 64 -3.56 6.77 -12.87
CA MET A 64 -4.89 6.80 -12.24
C MET A 64 -5.66 5.49 -12.48
N ASN A 65 -5.58 4.94 -13.69
CA ASN A 65 -6.18 3.65 -14.03
C ASN A 65 -5.55 2.51 -13.21
N GLY A 66 -4.23 2.51 -13.04
CA GLY A 66 -3.52 1.53 -12.22
C GLY A 66 -3.94 1.59 -10.76
N ALA A 67 -4.04 2.80 -10.19
CA ALA A 67 -4.51 2.97 -8.81
C ALA A 67 -5.98 2.56 -8.65
N ALA A 68 -6.85 2.94 -9.58
CA ALA A 68 -8.26 2.53 -9.57
C ALA A 68 -8.42 1.02 -9.70
N TYR A 69 -7.57 0.36 -10.50
CA TYR A 69 -7.53 -1.09 -10.61
C TYR A 69 -7.18 -1.75 -9.27
N LEU A 70 -6.08 -1.33 -8.62
CA LEU A 70 -5.68 -1.89 -7.32
C LEU A 70 -6.72 -1.64 -6.24
N ARG A 71 -7.36 -0.46 -6.22
CA ARG A 71 -8.47 -0.15 -5.32
C ARG A 71 -9.64 -1.10 -5.50
N ARG A 72 -10.03 -1.41 -6.74
CA ARG A 72 -11.10 -2.37 -7.02
C ARG A 72 -10.73 -3.80 -6.60
N GLU A 73 -9.50 -4.24 -6.86
CA GLU A 73 -9.02 -5.56 -6.42
C GLU A 73 -9.07 -5.66 -4.89
N ALA A 74 -8.64 -4.61 -4.19
CA ALA A 74 -8.67 -4.53 -2.74
C ALA A 74 -10.11 -4.62 -2.20
N GLN A 75 -11.02 -3.79 -2.72
CA GLN A 75 -12.45 -3.81 -2.35
C GLN A 75 -13.09 -5.18 -2.59
N THR A 76 -12.84 -5.78 -3.76
CA THR A 76 -13.41 -7.09 -4.15
C THR A 76 -12.90 -8.21 -3.24
N SER A 77 -11.65 -8.11 -2.78
CA SER A 77 -11.01 -9.12 -1.93
C SER A 77 -11.21 -8.87 -0.43
N GLY A 78 -11.97 -7.82 -0.05
CA GLY A 78 -12.11 -7.41 1.34
C GLY A 78 -10.81 -6.94 1.99
N LEU A 79 -9.84 -6.50 1.18
CA LEU A 79 -8.57 -5.99 1.66
C LEU A 79 -8.75 -4.61 2.30
N GLU A 80 -8.07 -4.40 3.43
CA GLU A 80 -8.04 -3.12 4.10
C GLU A 80 -7.35 -2.06 3.22
N ILE A 81 -7.99 -0.89 3.09
CA ILE A 81 -7.48 0.26 2.35
C ILE A 81 -7.22 1.38 3.34
N LEU A 82 -5.97 1.79 3.48
CA LEU A 82 -5.60 3.00 4.20
C LEU A 82 -5.69 4.19 3.24
N ASP A 83 -6.81 4.93 3.33
CA ASP A 83 -6.98 6.18 2.59
C ASP A 83 -6.16 7.31 3.24
N THR A 84 -5.17 7.78 2.49
CA THR A 84 -4.24 8.83 2.92
C THR A 84 -4.59 10.21 2.38
N SER A 85 -5.73 10.39 1.68
CA SER A 85 -6.07 11.63 0.98
C SER A 85 -6.05 12.85 1.90
N HIS A 86 -6.54 12.68 3.13
CA HIS A 86 -6.61 13.72 4.14
C HIS A 86 -5.64 13.51 5.32
N LEU A 87 -4.69 12.57 5.17
CA LEU A 87 -3.68 12.31 6.18
C LEU A 87 -2.36 13.00 5.81
N SER A 88 -1.71 13.56 6.81
CA SER A 88 -0.29 13.91 6.72
C SER A 88 0.57 12.65 6.57
N LEU A 89 1.80 12.81 6.10
CA LEU A 89 2.77 11.72 6.04
C LEU A 89 2.98 11.06 7.41
N LYS A 90 3.07 11.87 8.47
CA LYS A 90 3.21 11.36 9.84
C LYS A 90 2.01 10.52 10.26
N GLN A 91 0.78 11.01 10.06
CA GLN A 91 -0.44 10.26 10.40
C GLN A 91 -0.56 8.95 9.60
N SER A 92 -0.15 8.97 8.33
CA SER A 92 -0.12 7.77 7.49
C SER A 92 0.88 6.75 8.04
N GLY A 93 2.10 7.18 8.35
CA GLY A 93 3.14 6.32 8.93
C GLY A 93 2.78 5.79 10.32
N ASP A 94 2.26 6.65 11.20
CA ASP A 94 1.78 6.24 12.53
C ASP A 94 0.68 5.18 12.43
N THR A 95 -0.22 5.29 11.43
CA THR A 95 -1.27 4.28 11.20
C THR A 95 -0.68 2.95 10.76
N VAL A 96 0.29 2.96 9.84
CA VAL A 96 0.98 1.73 9.40
C VAL A 96 1.72 1.07 10.57
N LEU A 97 2.37 1.86 11.44
CA LEU A 97 3.10 1.35 12.60
C LEU A 97 2.22 0.65 13.64
N LYS A 98 0.95 1.04 13.79
CA LYS A 98 0.03 0.34 14.70
C LYS A 98 -0.12 -1.13 14.34
N TYR A 99 -0.24 -1.44 13.05
CA TYR A 99 -0.33 -2.83 12.58
C TYR A 99 0.93 -3.67 12.78
N LEU A 100 2.06 -3.05 13.10
CA LEU A 100 3.33 -3.75 13.36
C LEU A 100 3.57 -3.97 14.87
N LEU A 101 2.86 -3.24 15.73
CA LEU A 101 3.06 -3.24 17.18
C LEU A 101 1.90 -3.91 17.95
N ASP A 102 0.75 -4.06 17.31
CA ASP A 102 -0.41 -4.82 17.80
C ASP A 102 -0.25 -6.32 17.51
#